data_AF-K8PLV3-F1
#
_entry.id   AF-K8PLV3-F1
#
_cell.length_a   1.000
_cell.length_b   1.000
_cell.length_c   1.000
_cell.angle_alpha   90.00
_cell.angle_beta   90.00
_cell.angle_gamma   90.00
#
_symmetry.space_group_name_H-M   'P 1'
#
loop_
_entity.id
_entity.type
_entity.pdbx_description
1 polymer ?
#
loop_
_entity_poly.entity_id
_entity_poly.type
_entity_poly.pdbx_seq_one_letter_code
_entity_poly.pdbx_strand_id
1 'polypeptide(L)' 'MSSDPLETYIDAAAEVLGLPIQPVWKPAVRANLDVSLKMAHMIQEFPLPDEIEPASVYEA' A
#
# COMPACT_ATOMS: atom_id res chain seq x y z
N MET A 1 8.85 -17.70 9.39
CA MET A 1 8.23 -16.38 9.22
C MET A 1 9.35 -15.40 8.89
N SER A 2 9.24 -14.65 7.79
CA SER A 2 10.27 -13.67 7.39
C SER A 2 10.37 -12.57 8.46
N SER A 3 11.58 -12.11 8.77
CA SER A 3 11.79 -10.98 9.68
C SER A 3 11.67 -9.62 8.97
N ASP A 4 11.38 -9.59 7.67
CA ASP A 4 11.11 -8.36 6.91
C ASP A 4 9.64 -7.94 7.16
N PRO A 5 9.39 -6.75 7.74
CA PRO A 5 8.04 -6.23 7.97
C PRO A 5 7.23 -6.10 6.68
N LEU A 6 7.87 -5.77 5.55
CA LEU A 6 7.18 -5.61 4.28
C LEU A 6 6.70 -6.96 3.74
N GLU A 7 7.50 -8.00 3.88
CA GLU A 7 7.10 -9.38 3.52
C GLU A 7 5.94 -9.86 4.38
N THR A 8 5.97 -9.56 5.68
CA THR A 8 4.89 -9.90 6.62
C THR A 8 3.60 -9.18 6.24
N TYR A 9 3.69 -7.90 5.88
CA TYR A 9 2.55 -7.13 5.40
C TYR A 9 1.97 -7.68 4.09
N ILE A 10 2.82 -8.04 3.12
CA ILE A 10 2.37 -8.62 1.84
C ILE A 10 1.59 -9.92 2.08
N ASP A 11 2.09 -10.81 2.94
CA ASP A 11 1.40 -12.07 3.27
C ASP A 11 0.04 -11.81 3.93
N ALA A 12 0.00 -10.93 4.93
CA ALA A 12 -1.25 -10.60 5.64
C ALA A 12 -2.28 -9.92 4.74
N ALA A 13 -1.86 -8.97 3.90
CA ALA A 13 -2.74 -8.29 2.96
C ALA A 13 -3.30 -9.25 1.90
N ALA A 14 -2.45 -10.14 1.36
CA ALA A 14 -2.86 -11.16 0.41
C ALA A 14 -3.92 -12.10 0.99
N GLU A 15 -3.78 -12.50 2.26
CA GLU A 15 -4.75 -13.33 2.97
C GLU A 15 -6.09 -12.60 3.16
N VAL A 16 -6.07 -11.37 3.69
CA VAL A 16 -7.28 -10.57 3.94
C VAL A 16 -8.06 -10.30 2.64
N LEU A 17 -7.36 -10.07 1.54
CA LEU A 17 -7.98 -9.81 0.23
C LEU A 17 -8.37 -11.09 -0.53
N GLY A 18 -8.00 -12.28 -0.04
CA GLY A 18 -8.20 -13.53 -0.77
C GLY A 18 -7.43 -13.59 -2.09
N LEU A 19 -6.28 -12.94 -2.17
CA LEU A 19 -5.45 -12.83 -3.37
C LEU A 19 -4.18 -13.69 -3.24
N PRO A 20 -4.22 -14.98 -3.62
CA PRO A 20 -3.06 -15.85 -3.51
C PRO A 20 -1.92 -15.37 -4.43
N ILE A 21 -0.76 -15.06 -3.84
CA ILE A 21 0.44 -14.65 -4.57
C ILE A 21 1.31 -15.90 -4.79
N GLN A 22 1.55 -16.24 -6.06
CA GLN A 22 2.48 -17.33 -6.36
C GLN A 22 3.90 -16.95 -5.91
N PRO A 23 4.70 -17.90 -5.37
CA PRO A 23 6.03 -17.60 -4.87
C PRO A 23 6.95 -16.91 -5.89
N VAL A 24 6.81 -17.25 -7.18
CA VAL A 24 7.56 -16.64 -8.29
C VAL A 24 7.23 -15.15 -8.50
N TRP A 25 6.05 -14.69 -8.09
CA TRP A 25 5.63 -13.29 -8.23
C TRP A 25 5.96 -12.43 -7.00
N LYS A 26 6.18 -13.06 -5.84
CA LYS A 26 6.39 -12.35 -4.58
C LYS A 26 7.55 -11.33 -4.63
N PRO A 27 8.71 -11.61 -5.25
CA PRO A 27 9.77 -10.61 -5.39
C PRO A 27 9.35 -9.37 -6.18
N ALA A 28 8.55 -9.54 -7.25
CA ALA A 28 8.07 -8.45 -8.06
C ALA A 28 7.00 -7.62 -7.32
N VAL A 29 6.09 -8.27 -6.58
CA VAL A 29 5.11 -7.59 -5.73
C VAL A 29 5.82 -6.73 -4.69
N ARG A 30 6.82 -7.30 -3.99
CA ARG A 30 7.63 -6.59 -3.00
C ARG A 30 8.33 -5.37 -3.59
N ALA A 31 8.97 -5.52 -4.76
CA ALA A 31 9.67 -4.41 -5.42
C ALA A 31 8.72 -3.27 -5.81
N ASN A 32 7.54 -3.58 -6.36
CA ASN A 32 6.56 -2.56 -6.72
C ASN A 32 5.95 -1.88 -5.49
N LEU A 33 5.69 -2.64 -4.42
CA LEU A 33 5.17 -2.06 -3.18
C LEU A 33 6.19 -1.12 -2.52
N ASP A 34 7.48 -1.47 -2.53
CA ASP A 34 8.56 -0.60 -2.04
C ASP A 34 8.60 0.75 -2.79
N VAL A 35 8.47 0.73 -4.12
CA VAL A 35 8.40 1.95 -4.94
C VAL A 35 7.14 2.76 -4.63
N SER A 36 5.98 2.11 -4.51
CA SER A 36 4.72 2.76 -4.14
C SER A 36 4.78 3.44 -2.78
N LEU A 37 5.43 2.81 -1.78
CA LEU A 37 5.59 3.40 -0.45
C LEU A 37 6.52 4.63 -0.47
N LYS A 38 7.56 4.63 -1.32
CA LYS A 38 8.40 5.81 -1.53
C LYS A 38 7.61 6.96 -2.14
N MET A 39 6.74 6.69 -3.12
CA MET A 39 5.86 7.70 -3.70
C MET A 39 4.83 8.21 -2.68
N ALA A 40 4.25 7.32 -1.88
CA ALA A 40 3.32 7.69 -0.81
C ALA A 40 3.98 8.63 0.21
N HIS A 41 5.24 8.39 0.57
CA HIS A 41 5.98 9.26 1.48
C HIS A 41 6.13 10.69 0.94
N MET A 42 6.40 10.85 -0.36
CA MET A 42 6.46 12.18 -0.99
C MET A 42 5.12 12.94 -0.87
N ILE A 43 3.99 12.23 -0.91
CA ILE A 43 2.66 12.85 -0.76
C ILE A 43 2.34 13.15 0.72
N GLN A 44 2.86 12.37 1.66
CA GLN A 44 2.67 12.61 3.10
C GLN A 44 3.39 13.88 3.61
N GLU A 45 4.34 14.42 2.85
CA GLU A 45 5.03 15.68 3.17
C GLU A 45 4.11 16.91 3.01
N PHE A 46 3.00 16.79 2.28
CA PHE A 46 2.01 17.88 2.14
C PHE A 46 1.08 17.90 3.37
N PRO A 47 0.93 19.05 4.07
CA PRO A 47 -0.01 19.13 5.18
C PRO A 47 -1.44 18.95 4.69
N LEU A 48 -2.21 18.13 5.40
CA LEU A 48 -3.62 17.88 5.11
C LEU A 48 -4.46 18.30 6.34
N PRO A 49 -4.86 19.58 6.43
CA PRO A 49 -5.83 20.05 7.42
C PRO A 49 -7.14 19.26 7.35
N ASP A 50 -7.81 19.12 8.50
CA ASP A 50 -9.07 18.38 8.61
C ASP A 50 -10.21 19.01 7.78
N GLU A 51 -10.12 20.31 7.49
CA GLU A 51 -11.09 21.04 6.66
C GLU A 51 -10.92 20.82 5.15
N ILE A 52 -9.88 20.08 4.71
CA ILE A 52 -9.70 19.76 3.29
C ILE A 52 -10.70 18.67 2.88
N GLU A 53 -11.61 19.04 1.99
CA GLU A 53 -12.54 18.11 1.35
C GLU A 53 -11.83 17.25 0.28
N PRO A 54 -12.26 15.99 0.07
CA PRO A 54 -11.80 15.17 -1.04
C PRO A 54 -12.09 15.82 -2.40
N ALA A 55 -11.27 15.49 -3.40
CA ALA A 55 -11.45 16.04 -4.76
C ALA A 55 -12.81 15.71 -5.41
N SER A 56 -13.48 14.65 -4.95
CA SER A 56 -14.81 14.26 -5.41
C SER A 56 -15.79 14.36 -4.25
N VAL A 57 -16.85 15.17 -4.44
CA VAL A 57 -17.94 15.36 -3.49
C VAL A 57 -19.23 14.90 -4.15
N TYR A 58 -20.04 14.13 -3.42
CA TYR A 58 -21.36 13.69 -3.89
C TYR A 58 -22.38 14.83 -3.79
N GLU A 59 -23.18 15.01 -4.85
CA GLU A 59 -24.36 15.89 -4.89
C GLU A 59 -25.58 15.08 -5.36
N ALA A 60 -26.73 15.27 -4.70
CA ALA A 60 -27.96 14.49 -4.88
C ALA A 60 -28.93 15.09 -5.90
#